data_AF-A0A7C7LRJ2-F1
#
_entry.id   AF-A0A7C7LRJ2-F1
#
_cell.length_a   1.000
_cell.length_b   1.000
_cell.length_c   1.000
_cell.angle_alpha   90.00
_cell.angle_beta   90.00
_cell.angle_gamma   90.00
#
_symmetry.space_group_name_H-M   'P 1'
#
loop_
_entity.id
_entity.type
_entity.pdbx_description
1 polymer ?
#
loop_
_entity_poly.entity_id
_entity_poly.type
_entity_poly.pdbx_seq_one_letter_code
_entity_poly.pdbx_strand_id
1 'polypeptide(L)'
;MSEQPMAKWEMALAKPFGNIYNFNLALLMLFTVIEVSAVYMNLPRYETWAVLIGVGIVKAFGIAAWFMHLRGDPVIITRTAIFPFFFVVLMLWGIGLTNPAGVEDLPSWCTPPWVPAYGA
;
A
#
# COMPACT_ATOMS: atom_id res chain seq x y z
N MET A 1 -13.46 8.33 -23.65
CA MET A 1 -13.68 8.23 -22.20
C MET A 1 -14.66 7.10 -21.98
N SER A 2 -14.20 5.90 -21.61
CA SER A 2 -15.14 4.81 -21.27
C SER A 2 -15.87 5.23 -19.99
N GLU A 3 -17.16 5.54 -20.09
CA GLU A 3 -18.01 5.79 -18.94
C GLU A 3 -18.16 4.47 -18.18
N GLN A 4 -17.35 4.33 -17.12
CA GLN A 4 -17.48 3.20 -16.21
C GLN A 4 -18.89 3.24 -15.61
N PRO A 5 -19.64 2.13 -15.60
CA PRO A 5 -20.93 2.06 -14.91
C PRO A 5 -20.68 2.17 -13.40
N MET A 6 -20.69 3.41 -12.91
CA MET A 6 -20.49 3.74 -11.50
C MET A 6 -21.66 3.21 -10.68
N ALA A 7 -21.38 2.53 -9.58
CA ALA A 7 -22.44 2.11 -8.68
C ALA A 7 -23.16 3.34 -8.11
N LYS A 8 -24.47 3.22 -7.82
CA LYS A 8 -25.28 4.32 -7.28
C LYS A 8 -24.67 4.95 -6.02
N TRP A 9 -23.97 4.15 -5.21
CA TRP A 9 -23.25 4.59 -4.01
C TRP A 9 -21.98 5.37 -4.31
N GLU A 10 -21.25 5.04 -5.39
CA GLU A 10 -20.06 5.79 -5.82
C GLU A 10 -20.43 7.18 -6.32
N MET A 11 -21.56 7.29 -7.02
CA MET A 11 -22.11 8.59 -7.41
C MET A 11 -22.52 9.43 -6.19
N ALA A 12 -23.10 8.81 -5.17
CA ALA A 12 -23.44 9.49 -3.92
C ALA A 12 -22.20 10.02 -3.18
N LEU A 13 -21.11 9.24 -3.16
CA LEU A 13 -19.83 9.63 -2.54
C LEU A 13 -19.05 10.65 -3.37
N ALA A 14 -19.16 10.62 -4.70
CA ALA A 14 -18.51 11.57 -5.60
C ALA A 14 -19.22 12.94 -5.64
N LYS A 15 -20.52 12.99 -5.36
CA LYS A 15 -21.35 14.21 -5.36
C LYS A 15 -20.74 15.40 -4.59
N PRO A 16 -20.20 15.23 -3.36
CA PRO A 16 -19.56 16.34 -2.63
C PRO A 16 -18.26 16.85 -3.27
N PHE A 17 -17.55 16.03 -4.07
CA PHE A 17 -16.25 16.38 -4.65
C PHE A 17 -16.30 16.57 -6.18
N GLY A 18 -17.51 16.55 -6.77
CA GLY A 18 -17.78 16.66 -8.21
C GLY A 18 -17.37 15.45 -9.04
N ASN A 19 -16.27 14.77 -8.68
CA ASN A 19 -15.73 13.64 -9.40
C ASN A 19 -15.21 12.56 -8.44
N ILE A 20 -15.31 11.29 -8.85
CA ILE A 20 -14.80 10.14 -8.09
C ILE A 20 -13.29 10.18 -7.90
N TYR A 21 -12.54 10.71 -8.87
CA TYR A 21 -11.08 10.86 -8.74
C TYR A 21 -10.72 11.85 -7.61
N ASN A 22 -11.47 12.94 -7.47
CA ASN A 22 -11.26 13.92 -6.40
C ASN A 22 -11.65 13.37 -5.03
N PHE A 23 -12.74 12.58 -4.95
CA PHE A 23 -13.10 11.88 -3.72
C PHE A 23 -12.01 10.87 -3.31
N ASN A 24 -11.53 10.05 -4.26
CA ASN A 24 -10.47 9.09 -3.99
C ASN A 24 -9.17 9.80 -3.58
N LEU A 25 -8.81 10.91 -4.23
CA LEU A 25 -7.67 11.73 -3.83
C LEU A 25 -7.80 12.25 -2.39
N ALA A 26 -8.96 12.82 -2.04
CA ALA A 26 -9.21 13.31 -0.69
C ALA A 26 -9.14 12.19 0.36
N LEU A 27 -9.65 11.00 0.02
CA LEU A 27 -9.58 9.82 0.87
C LEU A 27 -8.14 9.33 1.07
N LEU A 28 -7.33 9.28 0.01
CA LEU A 28 -5.91 8.92 0.11
C LEU A 28 -5.14 9.91 0.96
N MET A 29 -5.41 11.21 0.82
CA MET A 29 -4.80 12.25 1.66
C MET A 29 -5.21 12.10 3.13
N LEU A 30 -6.48 11.83 3.42
CA LEU A 30 -6.92 11.53 4.79
C LEU A 30 -6.16 10.34 5.38
N PHE A 31 -5.99 9.27 4.62
CA PHE A 31 -5.21 8.12 5.05
C PHE A 31 -3.73 8.42 5.26
N THR A 32 -3.11 9.31 4.47
CA THR A 32 -1.74 9.76 4.76
C THR A 32 -1.64 10.51 6.08
N VAL A 33 -2.61 11.37 6.40
CA VAL A 33 -2.65 12.09 7.68
C VAL A 33 -2.79 11.10 8.83
N ILE A 34 -3.61 10.05 8.68
CA ILE A 34 -3.76 9.00 9.69
C ILE A 34 -2.45 8.26 9.94
N GLU A 35 -1.72 7.86 8.90
CA GLU A 35 -0.42 7.17 9.04
C GLU A 35 0.61 8.05 9.76
N VAL A 36 0.73 9.33 9.35
CA VAL A 36 1.64 10.28 9.98
C VAL A 36 1.26 10.51 11.44
N SER A 37 -0.03 10.64 11.73
CA SER A 37 -0.54 10.81 13.10
C SER A 37 -0.28 9.59 13.96
N ALA A 38 -0.46 8.38 13.42
CA ALA A 38 -0.20 7.13 14.13
C ALA A 38 1.28 6.98 14.51
N VAL A 39 2.20 7.38 13.63
CA VAL A 39 3.64 7.39 13.94
C VAL A 39 3.97 8.48 14.96
N TYR A 40 3.36 9.67 14.85
CA TYR A 40 3.62 10.79 15.76
C TYR A 40 3.12 10.54 17.19
N MET A 41 2.00 9.83 17.35
CA MET A 41 1.38 9.56 18.65
C MET A 41 2.09 8.48 19.47
N ASN A 42 3.22 7.92 18.99
CA ASN A 42 3.99 6.88 19.69
C ASN A 42 3.14 5.72 20.20
N LEU A 43 2.24 5.19 19.34
CA LEU A 43 1.45 4.02 19.68
C LEU A 43 2.36 2.79 19.91
N PRO A 44 1.88 1.77 20.66
CA PRO A 44 2.56 0.48 20.77
C PRO A 44 2.95 -0.06 19.38
N ARG A 45 4.10 -0.74 19.30
CA ARG A 45 4.68 -1.22 18.04
C ARG A 45 3.66 -1.95 17.16
N TYR A 46 2.94 -2.91 17.74
CA TYR A 46 1.96 -3.72 17.01
C TYR A 46 0.76 -2.91 16.52
N GLU A 47 0.31 -1.92 17.28
CA GLU A 47 -0.79 -1.04 16.89
C GLU A 47 -0.37 -0.12 15.74
N THR A 48 0.82 0.48 15.84
CA THR A 48 1.39 1.30 14.76
C THR A 48 1.51 0.48 13.47
N TRP A 49 2.01 -0.76 13.56
CA TRP A 49 2.13 -1.64 12.40
C TRP A 49 0.78 -2.02 11.82
N ALA A 50 -0.21 -2.34 12.65
CA ALA A 50 -1.55 -2.65 12.20
C ALA A 50 -2.18 -1.48 11.43
N VAL A 51 -2.00 -0.24 11.91
CA VAL A 51 -2.48 0.96 11.20
C VAL A 51 -1.73 1.16 9.89
N LEU A 52 -0.39 1.16 9.91
CA LEU A 52 0.41 1.40 8.70
C LEU A 52 0.15 0.34 7.61
N ILE A 53 0.10 -0.94 7.97
CA ILE A 53 -0.17 -2.03 7.03
C ILE A 53 -1.61 -1.99 6.56
N GLY A 54 -2.57 -1.84 7.48
CA GLY A 54 -4.00 -1.82 7.13
C GLY A 54 -4.35 -0.66 6.21
N VAL A 55 -3.91 0.55 6.56
CA VAL A 55 -4.15 1.75 5.77
C VAL A 55 -3.38 1.70 4.44
N GLY A 56 -2.16 1.15 4.41
CA GLY A 56 -1.40 0.91 3.20
C GLY A 56 -2.11 -0.01 2.19
N ILE A 57 -2.74 -1.09 2.65
CA ILE A 57 -3.52 -2.01 1.80
C ILE A 57 -4.72 -1.29 1.18
N VAL A 58 -5.47 -0.54 1.98
CA VAL A 58 -6.65 0.20 1.50
C VAL A 58 -6.25 1.23 0.44
N LYS A 59 -5.14 1.92 0.64
CA LYS A 59 -4.61 2.90 -0.32
C LYS A 59 -4.13 2.23 -1.61
N ALA A 60 -3.42 1.12 -1.52
CA ALA A 60 -2.98 0.36 -2.69
C ALA A 60 -4.18 -0.04 -3.56
N PHE A 61 -5.27 -0.50 -2.93
CA PHE A 61 -6.53 -0.76 -3.63
C PHE A 61 -7.14 0.50 -4.26
N GLY A 62 -7.19 1.61 -3.52
CA GLY A 62 -7.71 2.89 -4.02
C GLY A 62 -6.95 3.43 -5.24
N ILE A 63 -5.63 3.26 -5.26
CA ILE A 63 -4.79 3.65 -6.39
C ILE A 63 -5.02 2.71 -7.58
N ALA A 64 -5.01 1.40 -7.34
CA ALA A 64 -5.19 0.41 -8.40
C ALA A 64 -6.57 0.52 -9.07
N ALA A 65 -7.64 0.63 -8.28
CA ALA A 65 -9.00 0.64 -8.80
C ALA A 65 -9.36 1.91 -9.58
N TRP A 66 -8.98 3.09 -9.09
CA TRP A 66 -9.41 4.37 -9.67
C TRP A 66 -8.30 5.12 -10.41
N PHE A 67 -7.07 5.21 -9.88
CA PHE A 67 -6.00 5.96 -10.57
C PHE A 67 -5.37 5.16 -11.72
N MET A 68 -5.19 3.85 -11.54
CA MET A 68 -4.66 2.95 -12.58
C MET A 68 -5.73 2.36 -13.50
N HIS A 69 -7.02 2.70 -13.29
CA HIS A 69 -8.15 2.23 -14.10
C HIS A 69 -8.31 0.69 -14.21
N LEU A 70 -7.62 -0.10 -13.37
CA LEU A 70 -7.62 -1.57 -13.42
C LEU A 70 -8.99 -2.21 -13.19
N ARG A 71 -9.93 -1.49 -12.57
CA ARG A 71 -11.30 -1.96 -12.37
C ARG A 71 -12.14 -1.92 -13.65
N GLY A 72 -11.80 -0.98 -14.54
CA GLY A 72 -12.53 -0.73 -15.77
C GLY A 72 -11.92 -1.33 -17.02
N ASP A 73 -10.67 -1.74 -16.91
CA ASP A 73 -9.89 -2.35 -17.97
C ASP A 73 -10.14 -3.87 -18.10
N PRO A 74 -9.83 -4.46 -19.26
CA PRO A 74 -9.99 -5.90 -19.45
C PRO A 74 -9.20 -6.69 -18.40
N VAL A 75 -9.81 -7.76 -17.89
CA VAL A 75 -9.32 -8.59 -16.77
C VAL A 75 -7.88 -9.09 -16.95
N ILE A 76 -7.40 -9.18 -18.19
CA ILE A 76 -6.02 -9.54 -18.52
C ILE A 76 -4.98 -8.56 -17.95
N ILE A 77 -5.31 -7.27 -17.89
CA ILE A 77 -4.42 -6.22 -17.35
C ILE A 77 -4.32 -6.36 -15.83
N THR A 78 -5.43 -6.63 -15.16
CA THR A 78 -5.45 -6.88 -13.72
C THR A 78 -4.69 -8.17 -13.35
N ARG A 79 -4.80 -9.23 -14.16
CA ARG A 79 -4.02 -10.46 -13.95
C ARG A 79 -2.51 -10.25 -14.12
N THR A 80 -2.11 -9.47 -15.11
CA THR A 80 -0.69 -9.14 -15.32
C THR A 80 -0.14 -8.18 -14.27
N ALA A 81 -0.96 -7.27 -13.73
CA ALA A 81 -0.59 -6.40 -12.60
C ALA A 81 -0.36 -7.16 -11.28
N ILE A 82 -1.03 -8.30 -11.08
CA ILE A 82 -0.85 -9.16 -9.89
C ILE A 82 0.46 -9.96 -9.96
N PHE A 83 0.94 -10.29 -11.16
CA PHE A 83 2.17 -11.06 -11.35
C PHE A 83 3.42 -10.48 -10.64
N PRO A 84 3.77 -9.18 -10.78
CA PRO A 84 4.90 -8.61 -10.06
C PRO A 84 4.70 -8.62 -8.54
N PHE A 85 3.46 -8.47 -8.06
CA PHE A 85 3.15 -8.58 -6.63
C PHE A 85 3.43 -9.98 -6.10
N PHE A 86 2.96 -11.00 -6.84
CA PHE A 86 3.24 -12.40 -6.53
C PHE A 86 4.74 -12.70 -6.54
N PHE A 87 5.46 -12.20 -7.54
CA PHE A 87 6.91 -12.39 -7.63
C PHE A 87 7.66 -11.75 -6.45
N VAL A 88 7.30 -10.53 -6.02
CA VAL A 88 7.90 -9.90 -4.83
C VAL A 88 7.62 -10.71 -3.57
N VAL A 89 6.39 -11.19 -3.39
CA VAL A 89 6.05 -12.07 -2.26
C VAL A 89 6.88 -13.35 -2.28
N LEU A 90 7.05 -13.96 -3.46
CA LEU A 90 7.92 -15.12 -3.62
C LEU A 90 9.39 -14.81 -3.36
N MET A 91 9.89 -13.64 -3.71
CA MET A 91 11.26 -13.21 -3.40
C MET A 91 11.44 -13.02 -1.90
N LEU A 92 10.49 -12.39 -1.22
CA LEU A 92 10.51 -12.22 0.24
C LEU A 92 10.41 -13.56 0.96
N TRP A 93 9.57 -14.47 0.47
CA TRP A 93 9.45 -15.82 1.02
C TRP A 93 10.70 -16.65 0.74
N GLY A 94 11.18 -16.64 -0.50
CA GLY A 94 12.33 -17.42 -0.95
C GLY A 94 13.60 -16.98 -0.23
N ILE A 95 13.99 -15.72 -0.36
CA ILE A 95 15.20 -15.16 0.25
C ILE A 95 15.05 -15.07 1.78
N GLY A 96 13.87 -14.69 2.28
CA GLY A 96 13.62 -14.53 3.71
C GLY A 96 13.59 -15.83 4.51
N LEU A 97 13.23 -16.97 3.90
CA LEU A 97 13.23 -18.27 4.59
C LEU A 97 14.46 -19.13 4.31
N THR A 98 15.23 -18.86 3.26
CA THR A 98 16.46 -19.63 2.95
C THR A 98 17.73 -19.06 3.58
N ASN A 99 17.67 -17.86 4.17
CA ASN A 99 18.82 -17.29 4.88
C ASN A 99 18.50 -17.11 6.38
N PRO A 100 19.21 -17.80 7.31
CA PRO A 100 18.97 -17.68 8.75
C PRO A 100 19.21 -16.26 9.29
N ALA A 101 19.90 -15.41 8.54
CA ALA A 101 20.22 -14.02 8.90
C ALA A 101 19.55 -12.98 7.97
N GLY A 102 18.61 -13.38 7.10
CA GLY A 102 18.13 -12.53 5.99
C GLY A 102 17.45 -11.21 6.39
N VAL A 103 16.89 -11.12 7.60
CA VAL A 103 16.22 -9.91 8.12
C VAL A 103 17.06 -9.19 9.18
N GLU A 104 18.02 -9.87 9.80
CA GLU A 104 18.82 -9.31 10.90
C GLU A 104 20.23 -8.87 10.45
N ASP A 105 20.73 -9.41 9.34
CA ASP A 105 22.08 -9.14 8.81
C ASP A 105 22.00 -8.44 7.45
N LEU A 106 21.27 -7.31 7.42
CA LEU A 106 21.22 -6.48 6.23
C LEU A 106 22.60 -5.85 6.00
N PRO A 107 23.11 -5.91 4.75
CA PRO A 107 24.42 -5.33 4.44
C PRO A 107 24.44 -3.83 4.74
N SER A 108 25.62 -3.30 5.07
CA SER A 108 25.83 -1.96 5.63
C SER A 108 25.34 -0.78 4.77
N TRP A 109 24.96 -1.02 3.52
CA TRP A 109 24.35 -0.03 2.62
C TRP A 109 22.83 0.06 2.74
N CYS A 110 22.18 -0.95 3.34
CA CYS A 110 20.76 -0.96 3.67
C CYS A 110 20.48 -0.56 5.13
N THR A 111 21.52 -0.48 5.97
CA THR A 111 21.39 -0.03 7.36
C THR A 111 21.81 1.42 7.51
N PRO A 112 21.10 2.21 8.33
CA PRO A 112 21.52 3.58 8.59
C PRO A 112 22.88 3.62 9.31
N PRO A 113 23.75 4.62 9.02
CA PRO A 113 25.12 4.68 9.55
C PRO A 113 25.22 4.87 11.08
N TRP A 114 24.09 5.10 11.75
CA TRP A 114 23.99 5.27 13.21
C TRP A 114 23.49 4.02 13.94
N VAL A 115 23.21 2.93 13.22
CA VAL A 115 22.90 1.63 13.84
C VAL A 115 24.23 0.93 14.15
N PRO A 116 24.54 0.61 15.43
CA PRO A 116 25.74 -0.15 15.77
C PRO A 116 25.68 -1.51 15.06
N ALA A 117 26.71 -1.82 14.29
CA ALA A 117 26.86 -3.11 13.63
C ALA A 117 27.23 -4.21 14.64
N TYR A 118 26.42 -4.46 15.67
CA TYR A 118 26.71 -5.53 16.64
C TYR A 118 25.45 -6.23 17.14
N GLY A 119 25.34 -7.53 16.84
CA GLY A 119 24.41 -8.41 17.54
C GLY A 119 24.24 -9.84 17.02
N ALA A 120 25.34 -10.60 16.87
CA ALA A 120 25.43 -12.07 16.72
C ALA A 120 25.07 -12.70 15.35
#